data_AF-A0A959YT74-F1
#
_entry.id   AF-A0A959YT74-F1
#
_cell.length_a   1.000
_cell.length_b   1.000
_cell.length_c   1.000
_cell.angle_alpha   90.00
_cell.angle_beta   90.00
_cell.angle_gamma   90.00
#
_symmetry.space_group_name_H-M   'P 1'
#
loop_
_entity.id
_entity.type
_entity.pdbx_description
1 polymer ?
#
loop_
_entity_poly.entity_id
_entity_poly.type
_entity_poly.pdbx_seq_one_letter_code
_entity_poly.pdbx_strand_id
1 'polypeptide(L)' 'MTTLSRITFDARIMGGKPCIRNMRVTVGMIV' A
#
# COMPACT_ATOMS: atom_id res chain seq x y z
N MET A 1 15.15 -11.01 1.82
CA MET A 1 13.72 -10.82 1.52
C MET A 1 13.17 -9.75 2.44
N THR A 2 12.92 -8.55 1.92
CA THR A 2 12.35 -7.44 2.69
C THR A 2 10.84 -7.65 2.84
N THR A 3 10.40 -8.10 4.01
CA THR A 3 8.98 -8.23 4.33
C THR A 3 8.33 -6.85 4.41
N LEU A 4 7.46 -6.54 3.45
CA LEU A 4 6.70 -5.30 3.40
C LEU A 4 5.53 -5.35 4.40
N SER A 5 5.83 -5.40 5.70
CA SER A 5 4.83 -5.55 6.77
C SER A 5 3.83 -4.39 6.87
N ARG A 6 4.14 -3.27 6.22
CA ARG A 6 3.35 -2.04 6.19
C ARG A 6 2.45 -1.91 4.96
N ILE A 7 2.30 -2.92 4.11
CA ILE A 7 1.36 -2.83 2.98
C ILE A 7 -0.03 -3.31 3.41
N THR A 8 -1.06 -2.59 2.99
CA THR A 8 -2.47 -2.91 3.13
C THR A 8 -3.16 -2.87 1.77
N PHE A 9 -4.14 -3.75 1.58
CA PHE A 9 -4.99 -3.78 0.39
C PHE A 9 -6.42 -3.43 0.84
N ASP A 10 -6.73 -2.13 0.88
CA ASP A 10 -8.10 -1.67 1.18
C ASP A 10 -8.75 -1.13 -0.10
N ALA A 11 -9.79 -1.81 -0.55
CA ALA A 11 -10.59 -1.43 -1.72
C ALA A 11 -11.19 -0.02 -1.59
N ARG A 12 -11.42 0.46 -0.36
CA ARG A 12 -12.09 1.74 -0.07
C ARG A 12 -11.16 2.95 -0.09
N ILE A 13 -9.84 2.75 0.05
CA ILE A 13 -8.89 3.86 0.19
C ILE A 13 -8.27 4.25 -1.16
N MET A 14 -7.93 3.26 -2.00
CA MET A 14 -7.22 3.48 -3.28
C MET A 14 -7.76 2.59 -4.42
N GLY A 15 -9.05 2.23 -4.39
CA GLY A 15 -9.68 1.40 -5.44
C GLY A 15 -9.08 -0.01 -5.54
N GLY A 16 -8.61 -0.56 -4.43
CA GLY A 16 -8.01 -1.89 -4.35
C GLY A 16 -6.50 -1.92 -4.59
N LYS A 17 -5.87 -0.78 -4.90
CA LYS A 17 -4.42 -0.71 -5.08
C LYS A 17 -3.69 -0.92 -3.74
N PRO A 18 -2.56 -1.64 -3.72
CA PRO A 18 -1.72 -1.77 -2.54
C PRO A 18 -1.28 -0.39 -2.05
N CYS A 19 -1.59 -0.09 -0.79
CA CYS A 19 -1.29 1.17 -0.13
C CYS A 19 -0.41 0.91 1.10
N ILE A 20 0.44 1.85 1.46
CA ILE A 20 1.26 1.74 2.67
C ILE A 20 0.42 2.18 3.88
N ARG A 21 0.31 1.34 4.92
CA ARG A 21 -0.38 1.64 6.18
C ARG A 21 0.15 2.95 6.76
N ASN A 22 -0.77 3.76 7.28
CA ASN A 22 -0.52 5.10 7.82
C ASN A 22 0.01 6.11 6.79
N MET A 23 -0.04 5.79 5.50
CA MET A 23 0.30 6.67 4.39
C MET A 23 -0.79 6.57 3.33
N ARG A 24 -1.05 7.65 2.59
CA ARG A 24 -1.95 7.61 1.41
C ARG A 24 -1.14 7.46 0.14
N VAL A 25 -0.17 6.55 0.15
CA VAL A 25 0.80 6.34 -0.93
C VAL A 25 0.67 4.90 -1.42
N THR A 26 0.50 4.74 -2.74
CA THR A 26 0.45 3.42 -3.35
C THR A 26 1.85 2.83 -3.45
N VAL A 27 1.95 1.50 -3.35
CA VAL A 27 3.23 0.81 -3.44
C VAL A 27 3.88 1.07 -4.80
N GLY A 28 3.10 1.08 -5.89
CA GLY A 28 3.57 1.37 -7.23
C GLY A 28 4.09 2.80 -7.47
N MET A 29 4.00 3.70 -6.50
CA MET A 29 4.65 5.02 -6.56
C MET A 29 6.09 4.99 -6.04
N ILE A 30 6.44 4.02 -5.19
CA ILE A 30 7.72 3.97 -4.49
C ILE A 30 8.72 3.01 -5.17
N VAL A 31 8.22 1.97 -5.83
CA VAL A 31 9.04 1.05 -6.65
C VAL A 31 9.21 1.53 -8.08
#